data_AF-A0A3M2M9D1-F1
#
_entry.id   AF-A0A3M2M9D1-F1
#
_cell.length_a   1.000
_cell.length_b   1.000
_cell.length_c   1.000
_cell.angle_alpha   90.00
_cell.angle_beta   90.00
_cell.angle_gamma   90.00
#
_symmetry.space_group_name_H-M   'P 1'
#
loop_
_entity.id
_entity.type
_entity.pdbx_description
1 polymer ?
#
loop_
_entity_poly.entity_id
_entity_poly.type
_entity_poly.pdbx_seq_one_letter_code
_entity_poly.pdbx_strand_id
1 'polypeptide(L)'
;MSSDDAFHGIVDDIYSARHIRMYAAAGAWIALAGAGTGENDRLAGAAESAAAEPGVGLIELSDRMAETASWASGASAVAMSIANQLQTAGDAAAGATEEALLLEEQYAEASQAPAGQDVGMAAVGAAGRQSEEKQRLVAEAQGVLDRLAASFAQVTGGNAPAAPGGGAGGGGGAPQLAGG
;
A
#
# COMPACT_ATOMS: atom_id res chain seq x y z
N MET A 1 -20.50 -16.23 -17.17
CA MET A 1 -20.59 -15.11 -16.21
C MET A 1 -21.22 -13.95 -16.97
N SER A 2 -22.25 -13.30 -16.43
CA SER A 2 -22.86 -12.16 -17.12
C SER A 2 -21.95 -10.92 -17.00
N SER A 3 -22.09 -9.95 -17.90
CA SER A 3 -21.36 -8.69 -17.81
C SER A 3 -21.68 -7.93 -16.53
N ASP A 4 -22.89 -8.08 -15.98
CA ASP A 4 -23.31 -7.47 -14.73
C ASP A 4 -22.55 -8.10 -13.55
N ASP A 5 -22.49 -9.44 -13.48
CA ASP A 5 -21.76 -10.14 -12.41
C ASP A 5 -20.26 -9.80 -12.44
N ALA A 6 -19.68 -9.71 -13.64
CA ALA A 6 -18.27 -9.37 -13.82
C ALA A 6 -17.98 -7.93 -13.37
N PHE A 7 -18.82 -6.98 -13.78
CA PHE A 7 -18.66 -5.58 -13.41
C PHE A 7 -18.78 -5.37 -11.90
N HIS A 8 -19.86 -5.86 -11.28
CA HIS A 8 -20.08 -5.71 -9.84
C HIS A 8 -19.01 -6.43 -9.01
N GLY A 9 -18.54 -7.61 -9.45
CA GLY A 9 -17.44 -8.29 -8.79
C GLY A 9 -16.14 -7.46 -8.77
N ILE A 10 -15.80 -6.80 -9.89
CA ILE A 10 -14.62 -5.93 -9.96
C ILE A 10 -14.78 -4.72 -9.04
N VAL A 11 -15.95 -4.09 -9.05
CA VAL A 11 -16.25 -2.92 -8.20
C VAL A 11 -16.19 -3.28 -6.71
N ASP A 12 -16.75 -4.43 -6.32
CA ASP A 12 -16.67 -4.94 -4.94
C ASP A 12 -15.21 -5.18 -4.50
N ASP A 13 -14.36 -5.68 -5.40
CA ASP A 13 -12.93 -5.87 -5.13
C ASP A 13 -12.21 -4.53 -4.92
N ILE A 14 -12.55 -3.50 -5.72
CA ILE A 14 -12.04 -2.13 -5.57
C ILE A 14 -12.48 -1.53 -4.23
N TYR A 15 -13.76 -1.69 -3.86
CA TYR A 15 -14.31 -1.18 -2.61
C TYR A 15 -13.89 -1.95 -1.36
N SER A 16 -13.23 -3.10 -1.51
CA SER A 16 -12.84 -3.92 -0.39
C SER A 16 -12.12 -3.10 0.69
N ALA A 17 -12.41 -3.40 1.97
CA ALA A 17 -11.88 -2.70 3.14
C ALA A 17 -10.34 -2.77 3.30
N ARG A 18 -9.63 -3.31 2.30
CA ARG A 18 -8.18 -3.40 2.22
C ARG A 18 -7.52 -2.03 2.31
N HIS A 19 -8.13 -0.98 1.73
CA HIS A 19 -7.59 0.38 1.75
C HIS A 19 -7.64 1.04 3.14
N ILE A 20 -8.71 0.85 3.92
CA ILE A 20 -8.82 1.36 5.31
C ILE A 20 -7.72 0.76 6.18
N ARG A 21 -7.41 -0.53 6.00
CA ARG A 21 -6.33 -1.22 6.73
C ARG A 21 -4.96 -0.70 6.34
N MET A 22 -4.75 -0.27 5.09
CA MET A 22 -3.48 0.32 4.65
C MET A 22 -3.20 1.66 5.32
N TYR A 23 -4.19 2.56 5.42
CA TYR A 23 -4.02 3.81 6.17
C TYR A 23 -3.77 3.60 7.66
N ALA A 24 -4.48 2.65 8.29
CA ALA A 24 -4.24 2.30 9.68
C ALA A 24 -2.81 1.75 9.90
N ALA A 25 -2.34 0.90 8.98
CA ALA A 25 -0.98 0.39 9.01
C ALA A 25 0.05 1.52 8.80
N ALA A 26 -0.19 2.45 7.87
CA ALA A 26 0.68 3.61 7.65
C ALA A 26 0.82 4.44 8.93
N GLY A 27 -0.29 4.73 9.62
CA GLY A 27 -0.29 5.44 10.89
C GLY A 27 0.52 4.74 11.99
N ALA A 28 0.44 3.40 12.06
CA ALA A 28 1.23 2.61 13.01
C ALA A 28 2.74 2.70 12.72
N TRP A 29 3.14 2.69 11.45
CA TRP A 29 4.55 2.86 11.05
C TRP A 29 5.08 4.26 11.32
N ILE A 30 4.27 5.30 11.14
CA ILE A 30 4.63 6.68 11.53
C ILE A 30 4.83 6.77 13.05
N ALA A 31 3.93 6.18 13.84
CA ALA A 31 4.05 6.16 15.30
C ALA A 31 5.33 5.44 15.75
N LEU A 32 5.67 4.32 15.11
CA LEU A 32 6.91 3.59 15.36
C LEU A 32 8.15 4.44 15.03
N ALA A 33 8.16 5.13 13.89
CA ALA A 33 9.25 6.03 13.52
C ALA A 33 9.43 7.16 14.53
N GLY A 34 8.33 7.75 15.00
CA GLY A 34 8.35 8.77 16.05
C GLY A 34 8.95 8.24 17.36
N ALA A 35 8.57 7.02 17.77
CA ALA A 35 9.13 6.38 18.96
C ALA A 35 10.64 6.11 18.84
N GLY A 36 11.10 5.65 17.68
CA GLY A 36 12.53 5.39 17.45
C GLY A 36 13.38 6.67 17.45
N THR A 37 12.85 7.80 16.96
CA THR A 37 13.53 9.11 17.04
C THR A 37 13.65 9.58 18.50
N GLY A 38 12.58 9.46 19.29
CA GLY A 38 12.62 9.82 20.70
C GLY A 38 13.61 8.98 21.51
N GLU A 39 13.74 7.69 21.18
CA GLU A 39 14.73 6.82 21.81
C GLU A 39 16.17 7.15 21.39
N ASN A 40 16.39 7.48 20.11
CA ASN A 40 17.69 7.96 19.62
C ASN A 40 18.18 9.18 20.42
N ASP A 41 17.32 10.19 20.60
CA ASP A 41 17.68 11.43 21.30
C ASP A 41 18.01 11.16 22.78
N ARG A 42 17.24 10.25 23.41
CA ARG A 42 17.48 9.81 24.79
C ARG A 42 18.82 9.08 24.92
N LEU A 43 19.12 8.16 24.00
CA LEU A 43 20.36 7.38 24.01
C LEU A 43 21.59 8.25 23.71
N ALA A 44 21.48 9.19 22.77
CA ALA A 44 22.55 10.14 22.45
C ALA A 44 22.90 11.01 23.66
N GLY A 45 21.89 11.59 24.34
CA GLY A 45 22.12 12.37 25.55
C GLY A 45 22.71 11.56 26.71
N ALA A 46 22.31 10.29 26.86
CA ALA A 46 22.90 9.38 27.83
C ALA A 46 24.35 9.02 27.50
N ALA A 47 24.68 8.81 26.23
CA ALA A 47 26.04 8.54 25.76
C ALA A 47 26.97 9.73 26.02
N GLU A 48 26.54 10.96 25.71
CA GLU A 48 27.29 12.19 25.98
C GLU A 48 27.57 12.36 27.49
N SER A 49 26.55 12.10 28.32
CA SER A 49 26.70 12.18 29.78
C SER A 49 27.69 11.13 30.30
N ALA A 50 27.66 9.90 29.77
CA ALA A 50 28.59 8.84 30.16
C ALA A 50 30.02 9.13 29.69
N ALA A 51 30.20 9.71 28.49
CA ALA A 51 31.51 10.07 27.94
C ALA A 51 32.19 11.22 28.70
N ALA A 52 31.42 12.07 29.38
CA ALA A 52 31.93 13.16 30.21
C ALA A 52 32.51 12.68 31.55
N GLU A 53 32.19 11.45 31.97
CA GLU A 53 32.62 10.87 33.25
C GLU A 53 33.96 10.10 33.10
N PRO A 54 34.91 10.24 34.04
CA PRO A 54 36.19 9.56 33.96
C PRO A 54 36.06 8.05 34.27
N GLY A 55 36.24 7.20 33.26
CA GLY A 55 36.35 5.74 33.44
C GLY A 55 36.24 4.94 32.14
N VAL A 56 37.11 3.94 31.94
CA VAL A 56 37.15 3.14 30.70
C VAL A 56 35.83 2.41 30.41
N GLY A 57 35.13 1.92 31.45
CA GLY A 57 33.84 1.24 31.29
C GLY A 57 32.68 2.15 30.87
N LEU A 58 32.78 3.46 31.11
CA LEU A 58 31.78 4.43 30.68
C LEU A 58 31.97 4.84 29.21
N ILE A 59 33.20 4.76 28.71
CA ILE A 59 33.52 4.93 27.28
C ILE A 59 32.94 3.78 26.45
N GLU A 60 33.13 2.53 26.89
CA GLU A 60 32.54 1.37 26.19
C GLU A 60 31.01 1.42 26.21
N LEU A 61 30.42 1.88 27.32
CA LEU A 61 28.98 2.09 27.42
C LEU A 61 28.50 3.22 26.48
N SER A 62 29.23 4.34 26.41
CA SER A 62 28.88 5.45 25.50
C SER A 62 28.96 5.01 24.04
N ASP A 63 29.94 4.20 23.67
CA ASP A 63 30.07 3.66 22.31
C ASP A 63 28.89 2.75 21.95
N ARG A 64 28.51 1.83 22.86
CA ARG A 64 27.33 0.97 22.66
C ARG A 64 26.02 1.76 22.60
N MET A 65 25.88 2.82 23.41
CA MET A 65 24.72 3.71 23.36
C MET A 65 24.65 4.47 22.03
N ALA A 66 25.79 4.94 21.50
CA ALA A 66 25.87 5.60 20.21
C ALA A 66 25.54 4.64 19.04
N GLU A 67 26.03 3.40 19.07
CA GLU A 67 25.67 2.36 18.09
C GLU A 67 24.16 2.06 18.12
N THR A 68 23.57 1.98 19.31
CA THR A 68 22.13 1.71 19.48
C THR A 68 21.28 2.89 19.02
N ALA A 69 21.71 4.13 19.29
CA ALA A 69 21.07 5.35 18.79
C ALA A 69 21.08 5.38 17.26
N SER A 70 22.24 5.10 16.64
CA SER A 70 22.36 5.02 15.18
C SER A 70 21.44 3.95 14.57
N TRP A 71 21.35 2.77 15.20
CA TRP A 71 20.41 1.73 14.79
C TRP A 71 18.95 2.19 14.89
N ALA A 72 18.57 2.82 16.01
CA ALA A 72 17.21 3.33 16.22
C ALA A 72 16.83 4.37 15.16
N SER A 73 17.76 5.28 14.82
CA SER A 73 17.60 6.25 13.73
C SER A 73 17.39 5.56 12.37
N GLY A 74 18.18 4.52 12.06
CA GLY A 74 18.01 3.73 10.85
C GLY A 74 16.66 3.00 10.80
N ALA A 75 16.21 2.45 11.92
CA ALA A 75 14.93 1.76 12.02
C ALA A 75 13.76 2.74 11.83
N SER A 76 13.86 3.96 12.39
CA SER A 76 12.89 5.04 12.15
C SER A 76 12.83 5.45 10.68
N ALA A 77 13.96 5.53 9.98
CA ALA A 77 13.99 5.87 8.56
C ALA A 77 13.28 4.81 7.70
N VAL A 78 13.49 3.52 8.02
CA VAL A 78 12.78 2.41 7.37
C VAL A 78 11.29 2.48 7.66
N ALA A 79 10.90 2.69 8.92
CA ALA A 79 9.50 2.83 9.31
C ALA A 79 8.79 3.97 8.56
N MET A 80 9.43 5.13 8.40
CA MET A 80 8.91 6.23 7.59
C MET A 80 8.78 5.87 6.11
N SER A 81 9.74 5.14 5.55
CA SER A 81 9.66 4.68 4.16
C SER A 81 8.46 3.77 3.94
N ILE A 82 8.22 2.82 4.87
CA ILE A 82 7.07 1.91 4.80
C ILE A 82 5.76 2.68 4.95
N ALA A 83 5.70 3.63 5.87
CA ALA A 83 4.53 4.50 6.04
C ALA A 83 4.19 5.25 4.74
N ASN A 84 5.19 5.82 4.07
CA ASN A 84 4.99 6.53 2.80
C ASN A 84 4.48 5.60 1.70
N GLN A 85 5.04 4.38 1.57
CA GLN A 85 4.55 3.38 0.61
C GLN A 85 3.07 3.04 0.85
N LEU A 86 2.70 2.81 2.12
CA LEU A 86 1.32 2.51 2.50
C LEU A 86 0.37 3.69 2.27
N GLN A 87 0.83 4.92 2.49
CA GLN A 87 0.05 6.12 2.21
C GLN A 87 -0.20 6.29 0.71
N THR A 88 0.84 6.14 -0.13
CA THR A 88 0.68 6.18 -1.60
C THR A 88 -0.27 5.09 -2.11
N ALA A 89 -0.18 3.88 -1.55
CA ALA A 89 -1.13 2.81 -1.87
C ALA A 89 -2.56 3.14 -1.42
N GLY A 90 -2.72 3.76 -0.25
CA GLY A 90 -4.01 4.26 0.23
C GLY A 90 -4.61 5.32 -0.69
N ASP A 91 -3.82 6.30 -1.12
CA ASP A 91 -4.26 7.38 -2.01
C ASP A 91 -4.68 6.83 -3.38
N ALA A 92 -3.94 5.84 -3.91
CA ALA A 92 -4.32 5.13 -5.13
C ALA A 92 -5.64 4.37 -4.99
N ALA A 93 -5.93 3.80 -3.82
CA ALA A 93 -7.20 3.13 -3.55
C ALA A 93 -8.37 4.11 -3.44
N ALA A 94 -8.15 5.29 -2.85
CA ALA A 94 -9.15 6.36 -2.83
C ALA A 94 -9.49 6.81 -4.26
N GLY A 95 -8.47 7.07 -5.09
CA GLY A 95 -8.67 7.42 -6.50
C GLY A 95 -9.39 6.32 -7.30
N ALA A 96 -9.01 5.05 -7.09
CA ALA A 96 -9.68 3.91 -7.72
C ALA A 96 -11.16 3.80 -7.31
N THR A 97 -11.49 4.14 -6.06
CA THR A 97 -12.88 4.18 -5.56
C THR A 97 -13.69 5.27 -6.26
N GLU A 98 -13.11 6.47 -6.43
CA GLU A 98 -13.76 7.57 -7.17
C GLU A 98 -14.00 7.20 -8.63
N GLU A 99 -13.01 6.59 -9.30
CA GLU A 99 -13.15 6.08 -10.67
C GLU A 99 -14.22 4.99 -10.77
N ALA A 100 -14.27 4.05 -9.81
CA ALA A 100 -15.27 2.99 -9.78
C ALA A 100 -16.69 3.53 -9.61
N LEU A 101 -16.91 4.54 -8.76
CA LEU A 101 -18.22 5.19 -8.61
C LEU A 101 -18.72 5.80 -9.93
N LEU A 102 -17.83 6.47 -10.68
CA LEU A 102 -18.17 7.03 -12.00
C LEU A 102 -18.50 5.93 -13.02
N LEU A 103 -17.80 4.80 -12.95
CA LEU A 103 -18.07 3.66 -13.81
C LEU A 103 -19.40 2.98 -13.45
N GLU A 104 -19.77 2.90 -12.16
CA GLU A 104 -21.06 2.36 -11.73
C GLU A 104 -22.23 3.17 -12.28
N GLU A 105 -22.14 4.51 -12.27
CA GLU A 105 -23.15 5.39 -12.86
C GLU A 105 -23.31 5.11 -14.36
N GLN A 106 -22.21 5.10 -15.11
CA GLN A 106 -22.21 4.81 -16.55
C GLN A 106 -22.74 3.41 -16.86
N TYR A 107 -22.40 2.42 -16.02
CA TYR A 107 -22.88 1.06 -16.18
C TYR A 107 -24.38 0.93 -15.90
N ALA A 108 -24.88 1.64 -14.90
CA ALA A 108 -26.30 1.71 -14.59
C ALA A 108 -27.07 2.35 -15.74
N GLU A 109 -26.57 3.44 -16.32
CA GLU A 109 -27.14 4.07 -17.52
C GLU A 109 -27.14 3.12 -18.72
N ALA A 110 -26.00 2.46 -19.00
CA ALA A 110 -25.88 1.46 -20.05
C ALA A 110 -26.74 0.22 -19.79
N SER A 111 -27.22 -0.02 -18.56
CA SER A 111 -28.08 -1.13 -18.21
C SER A 111 -29.57 -0.83 -18.35
N GLN A 112 -29.95 0.45 -18.48
CA GLN A 112 -31.35 0.83 -18.66
C GLN A 112 -31.86 0.38 -20.03
N ALA A 113 -33.06 -0.18 -20.05
CA ALA A 113 -33.73 -0.52 -21.30
C ALA A 113 -34.04 0.77 -22.08
N PRO A 114 -33.77 0.84 -23.39
CA PRO A 114 -34.09 2.02 -24.18
C PRO A 114 -35.59 2.34 -24.09
N ALA A 115 -35.92 3.57 -23.66
CA ALA A 115 -37.30 4.02 -23.63
C ALA A 115 -37.88 4.09 -25.06
N GLY A 116 -38.97 3.36 -25.31
CA GLY A 116 -39.79 3.53 -26.52
C GLY A 116 -39.36 2.75 -27.77
N GLN A 117 -38.58 1.67 -27.67
CA GLN A 117 -38.27 0.85 -28.85
C GLN A 117 -39.39 -0.16 -29.15
N ASP A 118 -40.27 0.24 -30.06
CA ASP A 118 -41.18 -0.66 -30.77
C ASP A 118 -40.39 -1.74 -31.53
N VAL A 119 -40.92 -2.96 -31.45
CA VAL A 119 -40.37 -4.23 -31.95
C VAL A 119 -39.85 -4.20 -33.40
N GLY A 120 -38.59 -4.61 -33.63
CA GLY A 120 -37.99 -4.74 -34.98
C GLY A 120 -36.44 -4.81 -35.00
N MET A 121 -35.82 -4.71 -36.19
CA MET A 121 -34.34 -4.71 -36.35
C MET A 121 -33.64 -3.56 -35.59
N ALA A 122 -34.33 -2.44 -35.37
CA ALA A 122 -33.80 -1.31 -34.59
C ALA A 122 -33.55 -1.69 -33.12
N ALA A 123 -34.39 -2.54 -32.55
CA ALA A 123 -34.22 -3.04 -31.18
C ALA A 123 -33.00 -3.97 -31.04
N VAL A 124 -32.76 -4.82 -32.04
CA VAL A 124 -31.57 -5.70 -32.08
C VAL A 124 -30.28 -4.89 -32.18
N GLY A 125 -30.25 -3.88 -33.05
CA GLY A 125 -29.07 -2.99 -33.18
C GLY A 125 -28.81 -2.14 -31.92
N ALA A 126 -29.85 -1.74 -31.20
CA ALA A 126 -29.70 -1.04 -29.93
C ALA A 126 -29.17 -1.96 -28.81
N ALA A 127 -29.71 -3.18 -28.71
CA ALA A 127 -29.23 -4.18 -27.75
C ALA A 127 -27.77 -4.58 -28.01
N GLY A 128 -27.36 -4.67 -29.28
CA GLY A 128 -25.95 -4.90 -29.65
C GLY A 128 -25.03 -3.79 -29.13
N ARG A 129 -25.36 -2.52 -29.39
CA ARG A 129 -24.58 -1.37 -28.89
C ARG A 129 -24.55 -1.30 -27.37
N GLN A 130 -25.67 -1.64 -26.71
CA GLN A 130 -25.74 -1.71 -25.26
C GLN A 130 -24.80 -2.78 -24.69
N SER A 131 -24.76 -3.96 -25.31
CA SER A 131 -23.83 -5.03 -24.91
C SER A 131 -22.36 -4.65 -25.14
N GLU A 132 -22.04 -3.99 -26.25
CA GLU A 132 -20.68 -3.50 -26.53
C GLU A 132 -20.24 -2.46 -25.50
N GLU A 133 -21.13 -1.54 -25.13
CA GLU A 133 -20.85 -0.52 -24.13
C GLU A 133 -20.63 -1.13 -22.73
N LYS A 134 -21.45 -2.10 -22.32
CA LYS A 134 -21.24 -2.85 -21.08
C LYS A 134 -19.89 -3.56 -21.07
N GLN A 135 -19.48 -4.17 -22.19
CA GLN A 135 -18.18 -4.82 -22.29
C GLN A 135 -17.02 -3.84 -22.20
N ARG A 136 -17.16 -2.64 -22.81
CA ARG A 136 -16.19 -1.55 -22.67
C ARG A 136 -16.03 -1.14 -21.20
N LEU A 137 -17.15 -0.91 -20.51
CA LEU A 137 -17.14 -0.50 -19.10
C LEU A 137 -16.56 -1.59 -18.17
N VAL A 138 -16.80 -2.88 -18.45
CA VAL A 138 -16.14 -3.99 -17.74
C VAL A 138 -14.62 -3.95 -17.94
N ALA A 139 -14.15 -3.70 -19.16
CA ALA A 139 -12.72 -3.59 -19.44
C ALA A 139 -12.09 -2.36 -18.76
N GLU A 140 -12.80 -1.25 -18.68
CA GLU A 140 -12.37 -0.05 -17.97
C GLU A 140 -12.27 -0.30 -16.47
N ALA A 141 -13.28 -0.92 -15.85
CA ALA A 141 -13.26 -1.31 -14.44
C ALA A 141 -12.10 -2.27 -14.14
N GLN A 142 -11.85 -3.26 -15.01
CA GLN A 142 -10.69 -4.14 -14.87
C GLN A 142 -9.38 -3.36 -14.93
N GLY A 143 -9.27 -2.38 -15.82
CA GLY A 143 -8.09 -1.50 -15.91
C GLY A 143 -7.86 -0.69 -14.63
N VAL A 144 -8.92 -0.24 -13.95
CA VAL A 144 -8.81 0.41 -12.62
C VAL A 144 -8.27 -0.57 -11.59
N LEU A 145 -8.83 -1.79 -11.53
CA LEU A 145 -8.42 -2.83 -10.59
C LEU A 145 -6.95 -3.25 -10.82
N ASP A 146 -6.50 -3.37 -12.06
CA ASP A 146 -5.13 -3.72 -12.40
C ASP A 146 -4.14 -2.63 -11.98
N ARG A 147 -4.48 -1.35 -12.19
CA ARG A 147 -3.67 -0.22 -11.70
C ARG A 147 -3.59 -0.21 -10.18
N LEU A 148 -4.70 -0.47 -9.50
CA LEU A 148 -4.75 -0.56 -8.05
C LEU A 148 -3.86 -1.71 -7.53
N ALA A 149 -3.95 -2.89 -8.16
CA ALA A 149 -3.10 -4.03 -7.82
C ALA A 149 -1.61 -3.72 -8.02
N ALA A 150 -1.25 -3.01 -9.10
CA ALA A 150 0.12 -2.59 -9.35
C ALA A 150 0.64 -1.61 -8.28
N SER A 151 -0.18 -0.65 -7.84
CA SER A 151 0.15 0.24 -6.72
C SER A 151 0.36 -0.53 -5.41
N PHE A 152 -0.48 -1.54 -5.14
CA PHE A 152 -0.30 -2.39 -3.96
C PHE A 152 0.96 -3.26 -4.03
N ALA A 153 1.37 -3.70 -5.21
CA ALA A 153 2.60 -4.47 -5.40
C ALA A 153 3.88 -3.64 -5.11
N GLN A 154 3.79 -2.31 -5.13
CA GLN A 154 4.92 -1.43 -4.78
C GLN A 154 5.17 -1.34 -3.26
N VAL A 155 4.21 -1.78 -2.43
CA VAL A 155 4.38 -1.87 -0.99
C VAL A 155 5.24 -3.09 -0.66
N THR A 156 6.56 -2.89 -0.66
CA THR A 156 7.56 -3.95 -0.48
C THR A 156 8.17 -3.97 0.92
N GLY A 157 7.91 -2.92 1.72
CA GLY A 157 8.48 -2.78 3.04
C GLY A 157 9.82 -2.05 2.99
N GLY A 158 10.80 -2.53 3.76
CA GLY A 158 12.16 -2.01 3.75
C GLY A 158 13.14 -2.95 4.44
N ASN A 159 14.43 -2.70 4.25
CA ASN A 159 15.48 -3.49 4.89
C ASN A 159 15.79 -2.94 6.27
N ALA A 160 15.58 -3.75 7.31
CA ALA A 160 15.95 -3.38 8.67
C ALA A 160 17.47 -3.16 8.78
N PRO A 161 17.94 -2.11 9.49
CA PRO A 161 19.36 -1.95 9.76
C PRO A 161 19.88 -3.10 10.64
N ALA A 162 21.16 -3.42 10.48
CA ALA A 162 21.81 -4.46 11.29
C ALA A 162 21.80 -4.08 12.77
N ALA A 163 21.39 -5.00 13.64
CA ALA A 163 21.36 -4.78 15.07
C ALA A 163 22.79 -4.59 15.64
N PRO A 164 22.98 -3.66 16.60
CA PRO A 164 24.24 -3.51 17.33
C PRO A 164 24.65 -4.83 18.00
N GLY A 165 25.95 -5.11 18.06
CA GLY A 165 26.46 -6.34 18.69
C GLY A 165 26.33 -7.63 17.87
N GLY A 166 25.90 -7.56 16.61
CA GLY A 166 26.03 -8.68 15.66
C GLY A 166 25.05 -9.83 15.89
N GLY A 167 23.75 -9.53 15.91
CA GLY A 167 22.70 -10.54 15.75
C GLY A 167 22.19 -10.54 14.31
N ALA A 168 22.60 -11.52 13.49
CA ALA A 168 22.05 -11.72 12.16
C ALA A 168 20.59 -12.22 12.26
N GLY A 169 19.63 -11.29 12.22
CA GLY A 169 18.24 -11.59 11.89
C GLY A 169 18.11 -11.75 10.38
N GLY A 170 18.27 -12.98 9.88
CA GLY A 170 18.11 -13.30 8.47
C GLY A 170 16.66 -13.21 7.98
N GLY A 171 16.50 -13.01 6.67
CA GLY A 171 15.27 -13.37 5.96
C GLY A 171 14.69 -12.31 5.03
N GLY A 172 15.41 -11.95 3.98
CA GLY A 172 14.88 -11.17 2.85
C GLY A 172 15.52 -11.57 1.51
N GLY A 173 15.85 -12.87 1.36
CA GLY A 173 16.36 -13.41 0.10
C GLY A 173 15.20 -13.60 -0.88
N ALA A 174 15.28 -12.91 -2.02
CA ALA A 174 14.42 -13.15 -3.18
C ALA A 174 14.44 -14.64 -3.59
N PRO A 175 13.34 -15.20 -4.12
CA PRO A 175 13.33 -16.58 -4.58
C PRO A 175 14.25 -16.70 -5.80
N GLN A 176 15.35 -17.44 -5.63
CA GLN A 176 16.20 -17.85 -6.73
C GLN A 176 15.47 -18.97 -7.47
N LEU A 177 14.87 -18.62 -8.61
CA LEU A 177 14.34 -19.57 -9.58
C LEU A 177 15.46 -20.51 -10.01
N ALA A 178 15.44 -21.74 -9.52
CA ALA A 178 16.25 -22.83 -10.02
C ALA A 178 15.63 -23.32 -11.34
N GLY A 179 16.22 -22.89 -12.45
CA GLY A 179 16.09 -23.58 -13.73
C GLY A 179 17.22 -24.60 -13.89
N GLY A 180 16.87 -25.82 -14.28
CA GLY A 180 17.79 -26.93 -14.55
C GLY A 180 17.11 -28.27 -14.41
#